data_AF-A0A1H5V738-F1
#
_entry.id   AF-A0A1H5V738-F1
#
_cell.length_a   1.000
_cell.length_b   1.000
_cell.length_c   1.000
_cell.angle_alpha   90.00
_cell.angle_beta   90.00
_cell.angle_gamma   90.00
#
_symmetry.space_group_name_H-M   'P 1'
#
loop_
_entity.id
_entity.type
_entity.pdbx_description
1 polymer ?
#
loop_
_entity_poly.entity_id
_entity_poly.type
_entity_poly.pdbx_seq_one_letter_code
_entity_poly.pdbx_strand_id
1 'polypeptide(L)'
;MHFRGLLLLAGMYTIAWSAFYKWFGPQLLQWMAMGNGDLAGLPSSYFGTFGIVVGLVVFVSAFYPVSWVWLILAGITGKIITAIWFTLGFAPDLSWNKRSIFHLVFNELVWLVPLILIFLRSLQVKNYLNEQDELEKK
;
A
#
# COMPACT_ATOMS: atom_id res chain seq x y z
N MET A 1 -4.16 -21.20 3.25
CA MET A 1 -3.65 -19.96 3.90
C MET A 1 -4.80 -19.05 4.27
N HIS A 2 -5.02 -18.81 5.57
CA HIS A 2 -6.13 -18.00 6.08
C HIS A 2 -5.94 -16.47 5.94
N PHE A 3 -4.81 -16.01 5.40
CA PHE A 3 -4.51 -14.57 5.29
C PHE A 3 -5.00 -13.89 3.99
N ARG A 4 -5.70 -14.61 3.11
CA ARG A 4 -6.22 -14.06 1.85
C ARG A 4 -7.13 -12.85 2.07
N GLY A 5 -8.00 -12.91 3.08
CA GLY A 5 -8.92 -11.81 3.40
C GLY A 5 -8.21 -10.51 3.78
N LEU A 6 -7.08 -10.60 4.49
CA LEU A 6 -6.28 -9.43 4.85
C LEU A 6 -5.59 -8.80 3.63
N LEU A 7 -5.09 -9.60 2.68
CA LEU A 7 -4.53 -9.08 1.44
C LEU A 7 -5.60 -8.39 0.57
N LEU A 8 -6.78 -9.00 0.45
CA LEU A 8 -7.91 -8.39 -0.28
C LEU A 8 -8.30 -7.05 0.34
N LEU A 9 -8.43 -7.01 1.67
CA LEU A 9 -8.82 -5.81 2.38
C LEU A 9 -7.73 -4.73 2.29
N ALA A 10 -6.46 -5.08 2.47
CA ALA A 10 -5.34 -4.16 2.31
C ALA A 10 -5.26 -3.56 0.89
N GLY A 11 -5.48 -4.40 -0.13
CA GLY A 11 -5.53 -3.98 -1.53
C GLY A 11 -6.69 -3.03 -1.79
N MET A 12 -7.92 -3.42 -1.44
CA MET A 12 -9.11 -2.59 -1.63
C MET A 12 -9.05 -1.27 -0.86
N TYR A 13 -8.57 -1.30 0.38
CA TYR A 13 -8.40 -0.11 1.20
C TYR A 13 -7.41 0.87 0.56
N THR A 14 -6.31 0.36 0.02
CA THR A 14 -5.33 1.17 -0.71
C THR A 14 -5.94 1.77 -1.96
N ILE A 15 -6.64 0.96 -2.78
CA ILE A 15 -7.32 1.44 -3.99
C ILE A 15 -8.32 2.56 -3.66
N ALA A 16 -9.12 2.38 -2.61
CA ALA A 16 -10.14 3.35 -2.21
C ALA A 16 -9.53 4.69 -1.81
N TRP A 17 -8.48 4.70 -0.99
CA TRP A 17 -7.81 5.95 -0.62
C TRP A 17 -7.06 6.59 -1.79
N SER A 18 -6.42 5.80 -2.63
CA SER A 18 -5.72 6.32 -3.80
C SER A 18 -6.69 6.87 -4.86
N ALA A 19 -7.89 6.30 -4.95
CA ALA A 19 -9.00 6.85 -5.72
C ALA A 19 -9.43 8.24 -5.23
N PHE A 20 -9.48 8.46 -3.91
CA PHE A 20 -9.73 9.79 -3.36
C PHE A 20 -8.68 10.81 -3.80
N TYR A 21 -7.40 10.47 -3.77
CA TYR A 21 -6.33 11.34 -4.28
C TYR A 21 -6.46 11.62 -5.78
N LYS A 22 -6.86 10.61 -6.56
CA LYS A 22 -6.96 10.74 -8.02
C LYS A 22 -8.11 11.64 -8.46
N TRP A 23 -9.29 11.45 -7.88
CA TRP A 23 -10.52 12.09 -8.36
C TRP A 23 -10.98 13.27 -7.50
N PHE A 24 -10.64 13.28 -6.20
CA PHE A 24 -11.00 14.32 -5.25
C PHE A 24 -9.76 15.02 -4.68
N GLY A 25 -8.64 14.97 -5.41
CA GLY A 25 -7.34 15.48 -4.97
C GLY A 25 -7.39 16.89 -4.37
N PRO A 26 -7.85 17.92 -5.10
CA PRO A 26 -7.88 19.29 -4.58
C PRO A 26 -8.66 19.44 -3.27
N GLN A 27 -9.85 18.84 -3.21
CA GLN A 27 -10.71 18.89 -2.03
C GLN A 27 -10.10 18.11 -0.85
N LEU A 28 -9.50 16.95 -1.12
CA LEU A 28 -8.83 16.13 -0.13
C LEU A 28 -7.59 16.83 0.44
N LEU A 29 -6.76 17.43 -0.42
CA LEU A 29 -5.58 18.19 -0.02
C LEU A 29 -5.97 19.41 0.81
N GLN A 30 -6.99 20.16 0.38
CA GLN A 30 -7.51 21.30 1.13
C GLN A 30 -8.07 20.88 2.50
N TRP A 31 -8.79 19.75 2.55
CA TRP A 31 -9.21 19.16 3.82
C TRP A 31 -7.99 18.77 4.67
N MET A 32 -6.96 18.13 4.12
CA MET A 32 -5.77 17.78 4.90
C MET A 32 -5.00 18.99 5.40
N ALA A 33 -4.96 20.10 4.66
CA ALA A 33 -4.28 21.33 5.07
C ALA A 33 -5.12 22.25 5.97
N MET A 34 -6.27 21.78 6.46
CA MET A 34 -7.20 22.57 7.29
C MET A 34 -7.69 23.86 6.61
N GLY A 35 -7.79 23.86 5.27
CA GLY A 35 -8.21 25.02 4.48
C GLY A 35 -7.13 26.09 4.27
N ASN A 36 -5.89 25.85 4.75
CA ASN A 36 -4.78 26.78 4.60
C ASN A 36 -3.88 26.37 3.43
N GLY A 37 -3.52 27.32 2.57
CA GLY A 37 -2.51 27.15 1.52
C GLY A 37 -3.07 27.00 0.11
N ASP A 38 -2.30 27.51 -0.86
CA ASP A 38 -2.50 27.23 -2.28
C ASP A 38 -1.85 25.88 -2.63
N LEU A 39 -2.69 24.85 -2.78
CA LEU A 39 -2.26 23.47 -2.98
C LEU A 39 -2.47 23.01 -4.42
N ALA A 40 -2.79 23.93 -5.33
CA ALA A 40 -3.10 23.63 -6.73
C ALA A 40 -1.92 22.98 -7.50
N GLY A 41 -0.69 23.17 -7.02
CA GLY A 41 0.53 22.60 -7.61
C GLY A 41 0.86 21.17 -7.21
N LEU A 42 0.17 20.58 -6.22
CA LEU A 42 0.53 19.25 -5.73
C LEU A 42 0.02 18.13 -6.65
N PRO A 43 0.88 17.14 -7.02
CA PRO A 43 0.55 16.10 -7.99
C PRO A 43 -0.33 14.98 -7.39
N SER A 44 -1.47 15.34 -6.78
CA SER A 44 -2.43 14.41 -6.16
C SER A 44 -2.92 13.32 -7.11
N SER A 45 -3.15 13.65 -8.38
CA SER A 45 -3.59 12.68 -9.40
C SER A 45 -2.56 11.60 -9.70
N TYR A 46 -1.27 11.97 -9.76
CA TYR A 46 -0.18 11.02 -9.97
C TYR A 46 0.02 10.13 -8.75
N PHE A 47 -0.01 10.72 -7.55
CA PHE A 47 0.05 9.98 -6.29
C PHE A 47 -1.11 8.96 -6.18
N GLY A 48 -2.33 9.39 -6.48
CA GLY A 48 -3.51 8.53 -6.49
C GLY A 48 -3.46 7.43 -7.55
N THR A 49 -2.99 7.74 -8.76
CA THR A 49 -2.86 6.71 -9.82
C THR A 49 -1.81 5.66 -9.45
N PHE A 50 -0.66 6.08 -8.92
CA PHE A 50 0.37 5.16 -8.44
C PHE A 50 -0.15 4.27 -7.31
N GLY A 51 -0.82 4.86 -6.32
CA GLY A 51 -1.42 4.11 -5.21
C GLY A 51 -2.48 3.10 -5.65
N ILE A 52 -3.29 3.40 -6.68
CA ILE A 52 -4.23 2.42 -7.27
C ILE A 52 -3.47 1.23 -7.85
N VAL A 53 -2.38 1.46 -8.58
CA VAL A 53 -1.55 0.37 -9.13
C VAL A 53 -0.98 -0.50 -8.00
N VAL A 54 -0.43 0.13 -6.94
CA VAL A 54 0.06 -0.59 -5.76
C VAL A 54 -1.06 -1.41 -5.10
N GLY A 55 -2.24 -0.81 -4.92
CA GLY A 55 -3.40 -1.48 -4.35
C GLY A 55 -3.88 -2.66 -5.20
N LEU A 56 -3.86 -2.54 -6.53
CA LEU A 56 -4.18 -3.64 -7.46
C LEU A 56 -3.15 -4.76 -7.36
N VAL A 57 -1.86 -4.46 -7.28
CA VAL A 57 -0.81 -5.46 -7.10
C VAL A 57 -1.03 -6.26 -5.81
N VAL A 58 -1.30 -5.57 -4.69
CA VAL A 58 -1.64 -6.22 -3.41
C VAL A 58 -2.92 -7.04 -3.53
N PHE A 59 -3.96 -6.49 -4.14
CA PHE A 59 -5.25 -7.16 -4.31
C PHE A 59 -5.12 -8.45 -5.12
N VAL A 60 -4.45 -8.40 -6.27
CA VAL A 60 -4.23 -9.56 -7.14
C VAL A 60 -3.38 -10.62 -6.42
N SER A 61 -2.39 -10.22 -5.63
CA SER A 61 -1.58 -11.17 -4.84
C SER A 61 -2.41 -12.03 -3.88
N ALA A 62 -3.62 -11.59 -3.49
CA ALA A 62 -4.48 -12.29 -2.57
C ALA A 62 -5.08 -13.60 -3.11
N PHE A 63 -5.18 -13.76 -4.44
CA PHE A 63 -5.72 -14.98 -5.05
C PHE A 63 -4.78 -16.18 -4.85
N TYR A 64 -3.47 -15.98 -5.06
CA TYR A 64 -2.45 -17.02 -4.95
C TYR A 64 -1.22 -16.53 -4.15
N PRO A 65 -1.35 -16.31 -2.83
CA PRO A 65 -0.30 -15.66 -2.04
C PRO A 65 1.03 -16.43 -1.99
N VAL A 66 1.00 -17.77 -2.05
CA VAL A 66 2.22 -18.63 -2.03
C VAL A 66 2.90 -18.70 -3.40
N SER A 67 2.13 -18.69 -4.49
CA SER A 67 2.71 -18.70 -5.84
C SER A 67 3.19 -17.30 -6.24
N TRP A 68 2.50 -16.25 -5.79
CA TRP A 68 2.72 -14.86 -6.16
C TRP A 68 3.34 -14.02 -5.03
N VAL A 69 4.20 -14.62 -4.21
CA VAL A 69 4.90 -13.96 -3.09
C VAL A 69 5.60 -12.66 -3.51
N TRP A 70 6.14 -12.62 -4.74
CA TRP A 70 6.81 -11.45 -5.29
C TRP A 70 5.87 -10.26 -5.56
N LEU A 71 4.57 -10.51 -5.81
CA LEU A 71 3.58 -9.44 -5.90
C LEU A 71 3.31 -8.81 -4.53
N ILE A 72 3.31 -9.61 -3.46
CA ILE A 72 3.20 -9.09 -2.09
C ILE A 72 4.40 -8.18 -1.78
N LEU A 73 5.61 -8.61 -2.16
CA LEU A 73 6.82 -7.79 -2.01
C LEU A 73 6.71 -6.48 -2.80
N ALA A 74 6.31 -6.55 -4.07
CA ALA A 74 6.10 -5.36 -4.90
C ALA A 74 5.06 -4.39 -4.28
N GLY A 75 4.01 -4.93 -3.68
CA GLY A 75 3.02 -4.16 -2.93
C GLY A 75 3.60 -3.47 -1.69
N ILE A 76 4.42 -4.18 -0.91
CA ILE A 76 5.14 -3.62 0.25
C ILE A 76 6.08 -2.49 -0.19
N THR A 77 6.87 -2.72 -1.24
CA THR A 77 7.76 -1.69 -1.80
C THR A 77 6.96 -0.47 -2.29
N GLY A 78 5.85 -0.70 -2.99
CA GLY A 78 4.94 0.37 -3.43
C GLY A 78 4.42 1.21 -2.26
N LYS A 79 4.05 0.56 -1.14
CA LYS A 79 3.61 1.22 0.09
C LYS A 79 4.71 2.04 0.77
N ILE A 80 5.95 1.56 0.74
CA ILE A 80 7.10 2.32 1.24
C ILE A 80 7.32 3.57 0.36
N ILE A 81 7.21 3.42 -0.96
CA ILE A 81 7.33 4.54 -1.90
C ILE A 81 6.21 5.58 -1.66
N THR A 82 4.95 5.16 -1.48
CA THR A 82 3.84 6.11 -1.17
C THR A 82 4.06 6.80 0.16
N ALA A 83 4.53 6.10 1.19
CA ALA A 83 4.83 6.71 2.49
C ALA A 83 5.94 7.78 2.39
N ILE A 84 7.03 7.47 1.68
CA ILE A 84 8.14 8.39 1.46
C ILE A 84 7.68 9.59 0.61
N TRP A 85 6.97 9.33 -0.48
CA TRP A 85 6.45 10.38 -1.36
C TRP A 85 5.50 11.31 -0.60
N PHE A 86 4.59 10.77 0.21
CA PHE A 86 3.71 11.61 1.03
C PHE A 86 4.51 12.46 2.02
N THR A 87 5.49 11.86 2.71
CA THR A 87 6.30 12.55 3.72
C THR A 87 7.15 13.67 3.12
N LEU A 88 7.73 13.47 1.94
CA LEU A 88 8.64 14.45 1.32
C LEU A 88 7.92 15.44 0.39
N GLY A 89 6.87 14.99 -0.29
CA GLY A 89 6.21 15.75 -1.35
C GLY A 89 4.85 16.34 -0.99
N PHE A 90 4.25 15.97 0.14
CA PHE A 90 2.94 16.50 0.58
C PHE A 90 2.99 17.05 2.00
N ALA A 91 3.64 16.36 2.94
CA ALA A 91 3.65 16.76 4.35
C ALA A 91 4.22 18.18 4.61
N PRO A 92 5.25 18.67 3.88
CA PRO A 92 5.75 20.03 4.07
C PRO A 92 4.69 21.10 3.76
N ASP A 93 3.92 20.91 2.69
CA ASP A 93 2.91 21.87 2.23
C ASP A 93 1.58 21.72 3.00
N LEU A 94 1.23 20.50 3.43
CA LEU A 94 0.02 20.23 4.21
C LEU A 94 0.15 20.55 5.70
N SER A 95 1.37 20.82 6.18
CA SER A 95 1.76 20.87 7.59
C SER A 95 1.55 19.54 8.35
N TRP A 96 2.33 19.33 9.40
CA TRP A 96 2.16 18.19 10.31
C TRP A 96 0.97 18.40 11.23
N ASN A 97 -0.18 17.89 10.84
CA ASN A 97 -1.43 17.99 11.58
C ASN A 97 -2.09 16.61 11.73
N LYS A 98 -3.18 16.52 12.50
CA LYS A 98 -3.84 15.24 12.78
C LYS A 98 -4.30 14.50 11.52
N ARG A 99 -4.66 15.22 10.44
CA ARG A 99 -5.15 14.65 9.16
C ARG A 99 -4.01 14.11 8.31
N SER A 100 -2.90 14.86 8.19
CA SER A 100 -1.71 14.39 7.46
C SER A 100 -1.02 13.22 8.18
N ILE A 101 -0.96 13.26 9.52
CA ILE A 101 -0.48 12.13 10.34
C ILE A 101 -1.39 10.92 10.18
N PHE A 102 -2.71 11.11 10.19
CA PHE A 102 -3.66 10.01 9.98
C PHE A 102 -3.41 9.32 8.65
N HIS A 103 -3.26 10.09 7.55
CA HIS A 103 -2.97 9.51 6.26
C HIS A 103 -1.66 8.69 6.27
N LEU A 104 -0.55 9.29 6.74
CA LEU A 104 0.73 8.59 6.75
C LEU A 104 0.69 7.32 7.61
N VAL A 105 0.15 7.40 8.83
CA VAL A 105 0.18 6.28 9.78
C VAL A 105 -0.85 5.23 9.42
N PHE A 106 -2.13 5.60 9.31
CA PHE A 106 -3.21 4.64 9.13
C PHE A 106 -3.36 4.16 7.69
N ASN A 107 -3.03 4.99 6.69
CA ASN A 107 -3.16 4.56 5.29
C ASN A 107 -1.91 3.85 4.76
N GLU A 108 -0.73 4.28 5.20
CA GLU A 108 0.53 3.71 4.70
C GLU A 108 1.21 2.78 5.71
N LEU A 109 1.60 3.27 6.89
CA LEU A 109 2.50 2.53 7.79
C LEU A 109 1.84 1.32 8.50
N VAL A 110 0.62 1.46 9.00
CA VAL A 110 -0.07 0.39 9.74
C VAL A 110 -0.28 -0.84 8.86
N TRP A 111 -0.56 -0.64 7.57
CA TRP A 111 -0.76 -1.74 6.61
C TRP A 111 0.51 -2.50 6.26
N LEU A 112 1.69 -1.91 6.44
CA LEU A 112 2.96 -2.61 6.22
C LEU A 112 3.14 -3.78 7.18
N VAL A 113 2.69 -3.66 8.44
CA VAL A 113 2.85 -4.70 9.46
C VAL A 113 2.18 -6.02 9.04
N PRO A 114 0.87 -6.08 8.75
CA PRO A 114 0.25 -7.32 8.30
C PRO A 114 0.81 -7.79 6.95
N LEU A 115 1.12 -6.88 6.01
CA LEU A 115 1.68 -7.28 4.70
C LEU A 115 3.03 -7.99 4.84
N ILE A 116 3.93 -7.46 5.67
CA ILE A 116 5.24 -8.07 5.94
C ILE A 116 5.07 -9.44 6.58
N LEU A 117 4.18 -9.59 7.57
CA LEU A 117 3.92 -10.88 8.21
C LEU A 117 3.39 -11.91 7.21
N ILE A 118 2.47 -11.52 6.32
CA ILE A 118 1.93 -12.41 5.29
C ILE A 118 3.01 -12.79 4.27
N PHE A 119 3.85 -11.83 3.87
CA PHE A 119 4.98 -12.09 2.97
C PHE A 119 5.94 -13.14 3.56
N LEU A 120 6.39 -12.94 4.81
CA LEU A 120 7.30 -13.87 5.50
C LEU A 120 6.70 -15.27 5.61
N ARG A 121 5.42 -15.38 5.99
CA ARG A 121 4.71 -16.68 6.05
C ARG A 121 4.58 -17.33 4.68
N SER A 122 4.33 -16.56 3.64
CA SER A 122 4.19 -17.08 2.27
C SER A 122 5.53 -17.58 1.73
N LEU A 123 6.63 -16.94 2.09
CA LEU A 123 7.98 -17.36 1.75
C LEU A 123 8.39 -18.65 2.48
N GLN A 124 8.07 -18.76 3.78
CA GLN A 124 8.27 -20.00 4.55
C GLN A 124 7.56 -21.19 3.92
N VAL A 125 6.28 -21.03 3.57
CA VAL A 125 5.49 -22.10 2.93
C VAL A 125 6.03 -22.44 1.55
N LYS A 126 6.41 -21.44 0.75
CA LYS A 126 6.99 -21.66 -0.57
C LYS A 126 8.29 -22.46 -0.51
N ASN A 127 9.18 -22.13 0.42
CA ASN A 127 10.44 -22.86 0.60
C ASN A 127 10.21 -24.29 1.04
N TYR A 128 9.30 -24.52 1.99
CA TYR A 128 8.93 -25.86 2.44
C TYR A 128 8.42 -26.74 1.29
N LEU A 129 7.53 -26.22 0.45
CA LEU A 129 7.01 -26.98 -0.70
C LEU A 129 8.12 -27.31 -1.71
N ASN A 130 9.03 -26.38 -1.97
CA ASN A 130 10.17 -26.62 -2.85
C ASN A 130 11.10 -27.71 -2.30
N GLU A 131 11.36 -27.72 -0.98
CA GLU A 131 12.18 -28.76 -0.34
C GLU A 131 11.55 -30.15 -0.45
N GLN A 132 10.22 -30.25 -0.30
CA GLN A 132 9.52 -31.53 -0.48
C GLN A 132 9.59 -32.02 -1.93
N ASP A 133 9.36 -31.15 -2.90
CA ASP A 133 9.46 -31.49 -4.33
C ASP A 133 10.86 -31.98 -4.73
N GLU A 134 11.92 -31.46 -4.08
CA GLU A 134 13.30 -31.90 -4.29
C GLU A 134 13.59 -33.26 -3.65
N LEU A 135 12.98 -33.56 -2.50
CA LEU A 135 13.11 -34.85 -1.83
C LEU A 135 12.39 -35.97 -2.59
N GLU A 136 11.20 -35.70 -3.17
CA GLU A 136 10.46 -36.68 -3.97
C GLU A 136 11.14 -37.01 -5.31
N LYS A 137 11.99 -36.12 -5.81
CA LYS A 137 12.73 -36.32 -7.07
C LYS A 137 14.06 -37.06 -6.90
N LYS A 138 14.52 -37.29 -5.66
CA LYS A 138 15.75 -38.02 -5.34
C LYS A 138 15.47 -39.48 -5.03
#